data_AF-A0A6C0EZA0-F1
#
_entry.id   AF-A0A6C0EZA0-F1
#
_cell.length_a   1.000
_cell.length_b   1.000
_cell.length_c   1.000
_cell.angle_alpha   90.00
_cell.angle_beta   90.00
_cell.angle_gamma   90.00
#
_symmetry.space_group_name_H-M   'P 1'
#
loop_
_entity.id
_entity.type
_entity.pdbx_description
1 polymer ?
#
loop_
_entity_poly.entity_id
_entity_poly.type
_entity_poly.pdbx_seq_one_letter_code
_entity_poly.pdbx_strand_id
1 'polypeptide(L)'
;MSQKSSFVSFRKTSMKSIKQFDNQVEKTVGYSTKSIIIGLVTVLIFIYVVMRLYRWYSTGSISGFVGEVPTMKRPFLNLYAVMKDGKEVATNIVFITHSFTRDDCEENYNKYKADGIHFLGLSSYSEFPGQISNPHDVLHDPKHKAYTYDYFNLTRGWCTVFREENNKKWIKEGFPRIQLAESDFGNYETHLPDPSVEKEYDFIYICLKDGDKKEGDKDCPQTWQAKIREFPTAKKLIDIMCKKYKLKGLLIGRIGCEIPPSCHQLMELTDFQEYSTFIKNFNKCKFILCASVLDASPRTVSESLCFNLPVLMNKNILGGWQYLSEETGEFFDPDNIENGFEPVLEKFMKKLNNNEYTPREWFIKNYGKYNSGKRLKEFVQSVFKESELNIKYDDVDYMKPGI
;
A
#
# COMPACT_ATOMS: atom_id res chain seq x y z
N MET A 1 -21.32 27.65 -117.93
CA MET A 1 -22.14 27.35 -116.72
C MET A 1 -21.59 26.08 -116.05
N SER A 2 -20.43 26.10 -115.37
CA SER A 2 -19.96 24.97 -114.52
C SER A 2 -18.67 25.35 -113.78
N GLN A 3 -18.74 26.22 -112.77
CA GLN A 3 -17.60 26.46 -111.87
C GLN A 3 -17.95 27.10 -110.50
N LYS A 4 -19.24 27.14 -110.11
CA LYS A 4 -19.67 27.66 -108.79
C LYS A 4 -20.15 26.59 -107.80
N SER A 5 -20.16 25.30 -108.18
CA SER A 5 -20.71 24.21 -107.36
C SER A 5 -19.69 23.53 -106.42
N SER A 6 -18.40 23.51 -106.74
CA SER A 6 -17.42 22.76 -105.92
C SER A 6 -16.90 23.52 -104.68
N PHE A 7 -17.02 24.85 -104.63
CA PHE A 7 -16.47 25.66 -103.53
C PHE A 7 -17.35 25.65 -102.26
N VAL A 8 -18.65 25.38 -102.39
CA VAL A 8 -19.60 25.36 -101.25
C VAL A 8 -19.54 24.02 -100.50
N SER A 9 -19.19 22.93 -101.18
CA SER A 9 -19.04 21.59 -100.59
C SER A 9 -17.80 21.51 -99.70
N PHE A 10 -16.67 22.08 -100.12
CA PHE A 10 -15.40 22.02 -99.37
C PHE A 10 -15.44 22.78 -98.04
N ARG A 11 -16.16 23.92 -97.96
CA ARG A 11 -16.31 24.70 -96.72
C ARG A 11 -17.16 24.01 -95.65
N LYS A 12 -18.19 23.24 -96.03
CA LYS A 12 -19.06 22.53 -95.06
C LYS A 12 -18.37 21.32 -94.43
N THR A 13 -17.51 20.63 -95.17
CA THR A 13 -16.76 19.47 -94.66
C THR A 13 -15.62 19.91 -93.73
N SER A 14 -14.94 21.01 -94.06
CA SER A 14 -13.88 21.59 -93.22
C SER A 14 -14.41 22.09 -91.86
N MET A 15 -15.54 22.83 -91.83
CA MET A 15 -16.14 23.29 -90.56
C MET A 15 -16.66 22.17 -89.66
N LYS A 16 -17.14 21.04 -90.22
CA LYS A 16 -17.55 19.88 -89.41
C LYS A 16 -16.34 19.20 -88.75
N SER A 17 -15.22 19.10 -89.45
CA SER A 17 -13.98 18.53 -88.88
C SER A 17 -13.41 19.37 -87.74
N ILE A 18 -13.45 20.71 -87.87
CA ILE A 18 -12.97 21.64 -86.84
C ILE A 18 -13.86 21.57 -85.59
N LYS A 19 -15.20 21.55 -85.75
CA LYS A 19 -16.12 21.40 -84.61
C LYS A 19 -16.02 20.05 -83.90
N GLN A 20 -15.64 18.98 -84.61
CA GLN A 20 -15.39 17.67 -83.99
C GLN A 20 -14.06 17.66 -83.24
N PHE A 21 -13.03 18.30 -83.79
CA PHE A 21 -11.73 18.43 -83.13
C PHE A 21 -11.80 19.28 -81.86
N ASP A 22 -12.48 20.44 -81.90
CA ASP A 22 -12.68 21.30 -80.71
C ASP A 22 -13.44 20.57 -79.60
N ASN A 23 -14.51 19.84 -79.94
CA ASN A 23 -15.27 19.04 -78.96
C ASN A 23 -14.44 17.90 -78.34
N GLN A 24 -13.52 17.33 -79.11
CA GLN A 24 -12.66 16.24 -78.64
C GLN A 24 -11.56 16.78 -77.73
N VAL A 25 -10.97 17.92 -78.06
CA VAL A 25 -9.98 18.63 -77.23
C VAL A 25 -10.62 19.14 -75.93
N GLU A 26 -11.80 19.75 -75.96
CA GLU A 26 -12.51 20.17 -74.74
C GLU A 26 -12.83 18.99 -73.80
N LYS A 27 -13.25 17.85 -74.35
CA LYS A 27 -13.52 16.64 -73.55
C LYS A 27 -12.25 16.09 -72.91
N THR A 28 -11.15 16.01 -73.65
CA THR A 28 -9.89 15.46 -73.12
C THR A 28 -9.24 16.40 -72.10
N VAL A 29 -9.27 17.72 -72.32
CA VAL A 29 -8.78 18.72 -71.36
C VAL A 29 -9.64 18.76 -70.11
N GLY A 30 -10.97 18.69 -70.25
CA GLY A 30 -11.91 18.66 -69.12
C GLY A 30 -11.81 17.40 -68.24
N TYR A 31 -11.53 16.23 -68.85
CA TYR A 31 -11.25 15.01 -68.09
C TYR A 31 -9.90 15.09 -67.35
N SER A 32 -8.88 15.69 -67.98
CA SER A 32 -7.58 15.90 -67.34
C SER A 32 -7.68 16.85 -66.14
N THR A 33 -8.39 17.97 -66.27
CA THR A 33 -8.57 18.93 -65.16
C THR A 33 -9.39 18.33 -64.02
N LYS A 34 -10.46 17.56 -64.30
CA LYS A 34 -11.22 16.87 -63.26
C LYS A 34 -10.38 15.85 -62.50
N SER A 35 -9.57 15.06 -63.19
CA SER A 35 -8.68 14.09 -62.55
C SER A 35 -7.59 14.75 -61.70
N ILE A 36 -7.05 15.88 -62.15
CA ILE A 36 -6.08 16.69 -61.37
C ILE A 36 -6.74 17.27 -60.11
N ILE A 37 -7.96 17.81 -60.22
CA ILE A 37 -8.70 18.36 -59.07
C ILE A 37 -9.01 17.26 -58.06
N ILE A 38 -9.48 16.09 -58.51
CA ILE A 38 -9.76 14.95 -57.62
C ILE A 38 -8.47 14.51 -56.91
N GLY A 39 -7.36 14.38 -57.65
CA GLY A 39 -6.06 14.03 -57.07
C GLY A 39 -5.59 15.02 -55.99
N LEU A 40 -5.72 16.32 -56.25
CA LEU A 40 -5.39 17.36 -55.27
C LEU A 40 -6.28 17.29 -54.03
N VAL A 41 -7.58 17.08 -54.19
CA VAL A 41 -8.51 16.91 -53.05
C VAL A 41 -8.16 15.68 -52.23
N THR A 42 -7.83 14.55 -52.87
CA THR A 42 -7.41 13.33 -52.16
C THR A 42 -6.12 13.55 -51.37
N VAL A 43 -5.13 14.24 -51.94
CA VAL A 43 -3.88 14.57 -51.24
C VAL A 43 -4.15 15.50 -50.05
N LEU A 44 -5.01 16.51 -50.20
CA LEU A 44 -5.38 17.41 -49.11
C LEU A 44 -6.11 16.67 -47.97
N ILE A 45 -7.00 15.73 -48.29
CA ILE A 45 -7.67 14.87 -47.30
C ILE A 45 -6.63 14.00 -46.59
N PHE A 46 -5.69 13.40 -47.33
CA PHE A 46 -4.64 12.58 -46.74
C PHE A 46 -3.74 13.39 -45.80
N ILE A 47 -3.31 14.59 -46.21
CA ILE A 47 -2.54 15.51 -45.36
C ILE A 47 -3.34 15.87 -44.11
N TYR A 48 -4.63 16.18 -44.25
CA TYR A 48 -5.49 16.48 -43.11
C TYR A 48 -5.61 15.29 -42.14
N VAL A 49 -5.77 14.05 -42.65
CA VAL A 49 -5.82 12.84 -41.84
C VAL A 49 -4.49 12.59 -41.13
N VAL A 50 -3.36 12.70 -41.83
CA VAL A 50 -2.03 12.56 -41.23
C VAL A 50 -1.78 13.64 -40.19
N MET A 51 -2.18 14.89 -40.45
CA MET A 51 -2.11 15.97 -39.46
C MET A 51 -2.99 15.69 -38.24
N ARG A 52 -4.18 15.12 -38.41
CA ARG A 52 -5.08 14.73 -37.30
C ARG A 52 -4.51 13.57 -36.51
N LEU A 53 -3.90 12.58 -37.16
CA LEU A 53 -3.21 11.46 -36.51
C LEU A 53 -1.94 11.92 -35.80
N TYR A 54 -1.16 12.80 -36.41
CA TYR A 54 0.02 13.41 -35.81
C TYR A 54 -0.38 14.29 -34.62
N ARG A 55 -1.43 15.12 -34.74
CA ARG A 55 -1.98 15.84 -33.59
C ARG A 55 -2.47 14.86 -32.54
N TRP A 56 -3.22 13.82 -32.87
CA TRP A 56 -3.68 12.83 -31.89
C TRP A 56 -2.54 12.06 -31.23
N TYR A 57 -1.41 11.87 -31.91
CA TYR A 57 -0.21 11.26 -31.36
C TYR A 57 0.64 12.24 -30.54
N SER A 58 0.76 13.50 -30.98
CA SER A 58 1.55 14.56 -30.33
C SER A 58 0.80 15.25 -29.17
N THR A 59 -0.51 15.42 -29.32
CA THR A 59 -1.49 15.73 -28.27
C THR A 59 -2.08 14.47 -27.67
N GLY A 60 -1.55 13.30 -28.04
CA GLY A 60 -1.49 12.12 -27.19
C GLY A 60 -0.57 12.43 -26.00
N SER A 61 -0.84 13.55 -25.33
CA SER A 61 -0.92 13.60 -23.89
C SER A 61 -1.58 12.31 -23.48
N ILE A 62 -0.73 11.33 -23.16
CA ILE A 62 -1.00 10.31 -22.17
C ILE A 62 -1.82 11.04 -21.11
N SER A 63 -3.01 10.52 -20.83
CA SER A 63 -3.98 11.06 -19.89
C SER A 63 -3.32 11.22 -18.53
N GLY A 64 -2.56 12.31 -18.35
CA GLY A 64 -2.11 12.76 -17.07
C GLY A 64 -3.36 13.10 -16.31
N PHE A 65 -3.45 12.59 -15.09
CA PHE A 65 -4.54 12.91 -14.18
C PHE A 65 -4.75 14.44 -14.14
N VAL A 66 -5.94 14.91 -14.55
CA VAL A 66 -6.33 16.32 -14.52
C VAL A 66 -7.35 16.50 -13.41
N GLY A 67 -6.89 16.82 -12.21
CA GLY A 67 -7.76 17.03 -11.05
C GLY A 67 -6.99 17.16 -9.74
N GLU A 68 -7.71 17.45 -8.66
CA GLU A 68 -7.20 17.26 -7.30
C GLU A 68 -7.45 15.81 -6.87
N VAL A 69 -6.45 15.17 -6.24
CA VAL A 69 -6.63 13.82 -5.70
C VAL A 69 -7.48 13.93 -4.42
N PRO A 70 -8.65 13.29 -4.35
CA PRO A 70 -9.50 13.40 -3.17
C PRO A 70 -8.88 12.67 -1.98
N THR A 71 -9.24 13.11 -0.78
CA THR A 71 -8.99 12.33 0.44
C THR A 71 -9.81 11.03 0.37
N MET A 72 -9.10 9.92 0.42
CA MET A 72 -9.68 8.59 0.23
C MET A 72 -10.31 8.10 1.53
N LYS A 73 -11.41 7.34 1.40
CA LYS A 73 -12.03 6.62 2.52
C LYS A 73 -11.55 5.18 2.53
N ARG A 74 -11.29 4.60 3.72
CA ARG A 74 -10.98 3.17 3.89
C ARG A 74 -11.94 2.32 3.04
N PRO A 75 -11.50 1.32 2.27
CA PRO A 75 -10.20 0.65 2.30
C PRO A 75 -9.11 1.35 1.50
N PHE A 76 -9.39 2.53 0.95
CA PHE A 76 -8.43 3.29 0.15
C PHE A 76 -7.59 4.19 1.04
N LEU A 77 -6.27 4.20 0.84
CA LEU A 77 -5.32 5.04 1.55
C LEU A 77 -4.48 5.84 0.56
N ASN A 78 -4.48 7.17 0.69
CA ASN A 78 -3.70 8.04 -0.18
C ASN A 78 -2.20 7.73 -0.09
N LEU A 79 -1.50 7.80 -1.22
CA LEU A 79 -0.04 7.83 -1.28
C LEU A 79 0.43 9.27 -1.55
N TYR A 80 1.38 9.75 -0.76
CA TYR A 80 1.98 11.07 -0.91
C TYR A 80 3.40 10.95 -1.43
N ALA A 81 3.75 11.83 -2.36
CA ALA A 81 5.13 12.09 -2.74
C ALA A 81 5.64 13.30 -1.95
N VAL A 82 6.80 13.14 -1.32
CA VAL A 82 7.53 14.25 -0.71
C VAL A 82 8.56 14.71 -1.73
N MET A 83 8.43 15.95 -2.18
CA MET A 83 9.26 16.57 -3.19
C MET A 83 10.62 16.97 -2.60
N LYS A 84 11.63 17.19 -3.45
CA LYS A 84 12.98 17.62 -3.02
C LYS A 84 13.00 18.95 -2.27
N ASP A 85 11.99 19.80 -2.47
CA ASP A 85 11.81 21.06 -1.74
C ASP A 85 11.05 20.89 -0.40
N GLY A 86 10.68 19.65 -0.05
CA GLY A 86 9.95 19.29 1.16
C GLY A 86 8.43 19.37 1.03
N LYS A 87 7.89 19.81 -0.11
CA LYS A 87 6.44 19.86 -0.32
C LYS A 87 5.85 18.45 -0.39
N GLU A 88 4.68 18.24 0.21
CA GLU A 88 3.94 17.00 0.06
C GLU A 88 2.86 17.14 -1.03
N VAL A 89 2.78 16.15 -1.92
CA VAL A 89 1.83 16.09 -3.03
C VAL A 89 1.09 14.76 -2.96
N ALA A 90 -0.24 14.81 -2.89
CA ALA A 90 -1.06 13.61 -3.03
C ALA A 90 -0.91 13.06 -4.46
N THR A 91 -0.47 11.81 -4.58
CA THR A 91 -0.29 11.16 -5.88
C THR A 91 -1.62 10.60 -6.37
N ASN A 92 -1.78 10.42 -7.69
CA ASN A 92 -2.89 9.65 -8.25
C ASN A 92 -2.69 8.13 -8.09
N ILE A 93 -1.89 7.69 -7.10
CA ILE A 93 -1.75 6.29 -6.68
C ILE A 93 -2.37 6.16 -5.29
N VAL A 94 -3.12 5.09 -5.07
CA VAL A 94 -3.84 4.81 -3.83
C VAL A 94 -3.63 3.36 -3.44
N PHE A 95 -3.45 3.10 -2.14
CA PHE A 95 -3.43 1.73 -1.63
C PHE A 95 -4.84 1.19 -1.40
N ILE A 96 -5.05 -0.07 -1.71
CA ILE A 96 -6.13 -0.88 -1.14
C ILE A 96 -5.54 -1.62 0.06
N THR A 97 -6.01 -1.27 1.27
CA THR A 97 -5.43 -1.73 2.54
C THR A 97 -6.25 -2.80 3.26
N HIS A 98 -7.46 -3.07 2.75
CA HIS A 98 -8.42 -3.95 3.37
C HIS A 98 -9.40 -4.53 2.35
N SER A 99 -9.97 -5.70 2.65
CA SER A 99 -10.99 -6.32 1.82
C SER A 99 -12.22 -5.42 1.64
N PHE A 100 -12.85 -5.48 0.47
CA PHE A 100 -14.05 -4.72 0.12
C PHE A 100 -15.27 -5.27 0.87
N THR A 101 -15.47 -4.79 2.10
CA THR A 101 -16.56 -5.24 2.99
C THR A 101 -17.86 -4.45 2.81
N ARG A 102 -17.80 -3.24 2.28
CA ARG A 102 -18.96 -2.35 2.12
C ARG A 102 -19.40 -2.27 0.66
N ASP A 103 -20.68 -2.01 0.44
CA ASP A 103 -21.26 -1.94 -0.91
C ASP A 103 -20.66 -0.79 -1.73
N ASP A 104 -20.25 0.29 -1.07
CA ASP A 104 -19.63 1.46 -1.71
C ASP A 104 -18.19 1.23 -2.18
N CYS A 105 -17.53 0.12 -1.80
CA CYS A 105 -16.12 -0.08 -2.13
C CYS A 105 -15.89 -0.24 -3.63
N GLU A 106 -16.72 -1.04 -4.30
CA GLU A 106 -16.62 -1.29 -5.74
C GLU A 106 -17.03 -0.06 -6.56
N GLU A 107 -18.11 0.63 -6.15
CA GLU A 107 -18.53 1.89 -6.77
C GLU A 107 -17.41 2.94 -6.70
N ASN A 108 -16.83 3.12 -5.51
CA ASN A 108 -15.72 4.07 -5.32
C ASN A 108 -14.49 3.66 -6.13
N TYR A 109 -14.11 2.37 -6.14
CA TYR A 109 -13.00 1.88 -6.97
C TYR A 109 -13.21 2.21 -8.45
N ASN A 110 -14.40 1.89 -9.00
CA ASN A 110 -14.71 2.13 -10.41
C ASN A 110 -14.72 3.62 -10.74
N LYS A 111 -15.27 4.45 -9.86
CA LYS A 111 -15.25 5.91 -9.98
C LYS A 111 -13.82 6.45 -10.01
N TYR A 112 -13.02 6.13 -9.00
CA TYR A 112 -11.64 6.61 -8.90
C TYR A 112 -10.76 6.12 -10.07
N LYS A 113 -10.97 4.88 -10.51
CA LYS A 113 -10.30 4.35 -11.70
C LYS A 113 -10.67 5.14 -12.96
N ALA A 114 -11.96 5.49 -13.13
CA ALA A 114 -12.41 6.34 -14.24
C ALA A 114 -11.82 7.76 -14.15
N ASP A 115 -11.58 8.26 -12.94
CA ASP A 115 -10.94 9.55 -12.67
C ASP A 115 -9.41 9.50 -12.88
N GLY A 116 -8.82 8.36 -13.26
CA GLY A 116 -7.38 8.21 -13.51
C GLY A 116 -6.53 7.91 -12.27
N ILE A 117 -7.16 7.42 -11.19
CA ILE A 117 -6.46 6.89 -10.02
C ILE A 117 -5.96 5.47 -10.29
N HIS A 118 -4.72 5.22 -9.90
CA HIS A 118 -4.06 3.92 -9.92
C HIS A 118 -4.06 3.27 -8.54
N PHE A 119 -3.97 1.94 -8.52
CA PHE A 119 -4.05 1.18 -7.27
C PHE A 119 -2.86 0.26 -7.06
N LEU A 120 -2.35 0.28 -5.83
CA LEU A 120 -1.45 -0.72 -5.25
C LEU A 120 -2.19 -1.45 -4.14
N GLY A 121 -1.82 -2.71 -3.86
CA GLY A 121 -2.26 -3.39 -2.65
C GLY A 121 -1.28 -3.15 -1.50
N LEU A 122 -1.79 -3.16 -0.27
CA LEU A 122 -0.99 -3.11 0.96
C LEU A 122 -1.58 -4.09 1.98
N SER A 123 -0.77 -5.04 2.44
CA SER A 123 -1.15 -5.95 3.52
C SER A 123 -1.03 -5.25 4.88
N SER A 124 -2.06 -4.50 5.29
CA SER A 124 -2.12 -3.84 6.61
C SER A 124 -3.29 -4.30 7.50
N TYR A 125 -4.07 -5.28 7.07
CA TYR A 125 -5.15 -5.87 7.87
C TYR A 125 -5.09 -7.39 7.90
N SER A 126 -4.61 -7.94 9.02
CA SER A 126 -4.52 -9.38 9.23
C SER A 126 -3.94 -10.08 7.98
N GLU A 127 -4.52 -11.19 7.52
CA GLU A 127 -4.01 -11.96 6.38
C GLU A 127 -4.29 -11.36 4.99
N PHE A 128 -4.95 -10.20 4.89
CA PHE A 128 -5.31 -9.59 3.60
C PHE A 128 -4.09 -9.47 2.64
N PRO A 129 -4.18 -9.97 1.39
CA PRO A 129 -5.38 -10.34 0.62
C PRO A 129 -5.88 -11.78 0.83
N GLY A 130 -5.21 -12.56 1.67
CA GLY A 130 -5.66 -13.89 2.07
C GLY A 130 -6.94 -13.87 2.89
N GLN A 131 -7.49 -15.07 3.12
CA GLN A 131 -8.64 -15.25 3.99
C GLN A 131 -8.25 -15.03 5.45
N ILE A 132 -9.06 -14.25 6.16
CA ILE A 132 -8.85 -13.91 7.57
C ILE A 132 -9.14 -15.13 8.46
N SER A 133 -8.19 -15.53 9.30
CA SER A 133 -8.36 -16.73 10.15
C SER A 133 -8.97 -16.43 11.52
N ASN A 134 -9.03 -15.17 11.94
CA ASN A 134 -9.59 -14.77 13.22
C ASN A 134 -11.12 -15.03 13.24
N PRO A 135 -11.65 -15.97 14.05
CA PRO A 135 -13.06 -16.33 14.05
C PRO A 135 -14.00 -15.23 14.56
N HIS A 136 -13.46 -14.17 15.17
CA HIS A 136 -14.24 -13.01 15.62
C HIS A 136 -14.31 -11.91 14.56
N ASP A 137 -13.69 -12.12 13.41
CA ASP A 137 -13.79 -11.23 12.26
C ASP A 137 -14.92 -11.70 11.34
N VAL A 138 -15.75 -10.77 10.85
CA VAL A 138 -16.79 -11.11 9.87
C VAL A 138 -16.19 -11.66 8.57
N LEU A 139 -14.94 -11.28 8.26
CA LEU A 139 -14.18 -11.82 7.14
C LEU A 139 -13.70 -13.25 7.39
N HIS A 140 -13.89 -13.83 8.56
CA HIS A 140 -13.61 -15.26 8.76
C HIS A 140 -14.44 -16.15 7.84
N ASP A 141 -15.69 -15.77 7.57
CA ASP A 141 -16.59 -16.52 6.71
C ASP A 141 -16.07 -16.53 5.26
N PRO A 142 -15.66 -17.68 4.71
CA PRO A 142 -15.19 -17.78 3.32
C PRO A 142 -16.26 -17.38 2.29
N LYS A 143 -17.53 -17.34 2.67
CA LYS A 143 -18.64 -16.91 1.80
C LYS A 143 -18.85 -15.40 1.81
N HIS A 144 -18.10 -14.65 2.61
CA HIS A 144 -18.21 -13.19 2.63
C HIS A 144 -17.93 -12.62 1.24
N LYS A 145 -18.76 -11.67 0.78
CA LYS A 145 -18.64 -11.04 -0.55
C LYS A 145 -17.25 -10.46 -0.85
N ALA A 146 -16.48 -10.16 0.19
CA ALA A 146 -15.14 -9.61 0.03
C ALA A 146 -14.17 -10.59 -0.67
N TYR A 147 -14.49 -11.89 -0.69
CA TYR A 147 -13.74 -12.94 -1.36
C TYR A 147 -14.19 -13.22 -2.80
N THR A 148 -15.21 -12.50 -3.31
CA THR A 148 -15.57 -12.57 -4.74
C THR A 148 -14.66 -11.70 -5.61
N TYR A 149 -13.84 -10.84 -5.00
CA TYR A 149 -12.92 -9.96 -5.69
C TYR A 149 -11.53 -10.58 -5.82
N ASP A 150 -10.97 -10.55 -7.03
CA ASP A 150 -9.54 -10.78 -7.25
C ASP A 150 -8.79 -9.45 -7.15
N TYR A 151 -8.24 -9.15 -5.96
CA TYR A 151 -7.53 -7.90 -5.70
C TYR A 151 -6.28 -7.72 -6.58
N PHE A 152 -5.73 -8.78 -7.17
CA PHE A 152 -4.62 -8.67 -8.12
C PHE A 152 -5.06 -8.16 -9.50
N ASN A 153 -6.35 -8.28 -9.84
CA ASN A 153 -6.92 -7.62 -11.02
C ASN A 153 -7.32 -6.16 -10.72
N LEU A 154 -7.41 -5.78 -9.45
CA LEU A 154 -7.74 -4.43 -9.01
C LEU A 154 -6.50 -3.54 -8.79
N THR A 155 -5.32 -4.14 -8.74
CA THR A 155 -4.06 -3.47 -8.39
C THR A 155 -2.99 -3.75 -9.43
N ARG A 156 -1.90 -2.97 -9.43
CA ARG A 156 -0.75 -3.16 -10.34
C ARG A 156 0.51 -3.68 -9.65
N GLY A 157 0.51 -3.70 -8.32
CA GLY A 157 1.60 -4.22 -7.50
C GLY A 157 1.16 -4.30 -6.03
N TRP A 158 1.93 -5.01 -5.21
CA TRP A 158 1.56 -5.31 -3.82
C TRP A 158 2.69 -5.04 -2.82
N CYS A 159 2.41 -4.26 -1.77
CA CYS A 159 3.26 -4.13 -0.59
C CYS A 159 2.85 -5.22 0.41
N THR A 160 3.72 -6.22 0.58
CA THR A 160 3.46 -7.38 1.46
C THR A 160 4.30 -7.30 2.73
N VAL A 161 3.74 -7.82 3.83
CA VAL A 161 4.42 -7.94 5.14
C VAL A 161 4.78 -9.39 5.46
N PHE A 162 4.35 -10.32 4.61
CA PHE A 162 4.39 -11.73 4.89
C PHE A 162 5.78 -12.32 4.62
N ARG A 163 6.10 -13.39 5.36
CA ARG A 163 7.19 -14.30 5.01
C ARG A 163 6.88 -15.02 3.70
N GLU A 164 7.89 -15.63 3.10
CA GLU A 164 7.79 -16.21 1.74
C GLU A 164 6.76 -17.33 1.64
N GLU A 165 6.62 -18.17 2.66
CA GLU A 165 5.61 -19.22 2.74
C GLU A 165 4.18 -18.68 2.65
N ASN A 166 3.92 -17.54 3.30
CA ASN A 166 2.62 -16.88 3.28
C ASN A 166 2.43 -16.08 1.99
N ASN A 167 3.49 -15.50 1.42
CA ASN A 167 3.43 -14.91 0.09
C ASN A 167 3.05 -15.93 -0.97
N LYS A 168 3.63 -17.13 -0.96
CA LYS A 168 3.25 -18.22 -1.88
C LYS A 168 1.79 -18.65 -1.73
N LYS A 169 1.24 -18.50 -0.52
CA LYS A 169 -0.16 -18.85 -0.22
C LYS A 169 -1.15 -17.78 -0.69
N TRP A 170 -0.82 -16.51 -0.51
CA TRP A 170 -1.81 -15.42 -0.65
C TRP A 170 -1.52 -14.43 -1.77
N ILE A 171 -0.27 -14.31 -2.22
CA ILE A 171 0.12 -13.41 -3.31
C ILE A 171 0.21 -14.20 -4.61
N LYS A 172 -0.43 -13.71 -5.66
CA LYS A 172 -0.40 -14.32 -6.99
C LYS A 172 1.04 -14.44 -7.49
N GLU A 173 1.41 -15.63 -7.98
CA GLU A 173 2.76 -15.89 -8.49
C GLU A 173 3.12 -14.93 -9.63
N GLY A 174 4.36 -14.41 -9.60
CA GLY A 174 4.86 -13.44 -10.58
C GLY A 174 4.27 -12.02 -10.45
N PHE A 175 3.34 -11.77 -9.52
CA PHE A 175 2.79 -10.43 -9.33
C PHE A 175 3.83 -9.48 -8.74
N PRO A 176 3.99 -8.24 -9.27
CA PRO A 176 4.95 -7.28 -8.73
C PRO A 176 4.71 -7.03 -7.25
N ARG A 177 5.73 -7.23 -6.43
CA ARG A 177 5.64 -7.04 -4.99
C ARG A 177 6.93 -6.52 -4.37
N ILE A 178 6.78 -5.86 -3.22
CA ILE A 178 7.86 -5.46 -2.33
C ILE A 178 7.51 -5.83 -0.89
N GLN A 179 8.52 -6.17 -0.08
CA GLN A 179 8.35 -6.30 1.35
C GLN A 179 8.33 -4.91 2.00
N LEU A 180 7.15 -4.44 2.39
CA LEU A 180 6.94 -3.12 2.98
C LEU A 180 5.64 -3.09 3.78
N ALA A 181 5.72 -2.59 5.01
CA ALA A 181 4.57 -2.45 5.91
C ALA A 181 4.19 -0.98 6.13
N GLU A 182 2.95 -0.74 6.54
CA GLU A 182 2.50 0.61 6.92
C GLU A 182 3.29 1.14 8.14
N SER A 183 3.61 0.24 9.08
CA SER A 183 4.44 0.49 10.27
C SER A 183 5.91 0.79 9.95
N ASP A 184 6.37 0.58 8.72
CA ASP A 184 7.74 0.93 8.30
C ASP A 184 7.96 2.45 8.32
N PHE A 185 6.89 3.25 8.42
CA PHE A 185 6.89 4.71 8.41
C PHE A 185 6.78 5.32 9.82
N GLY A 186 7.06 4.54 10.88
CA GLY A 186 7.11 5.04 12.26
C GLY A 186 7.91 6.34 12.38
N ASN A 187 7.32 7.35 13.05
CA ASN A 187 7.90 8.69 13.12
C ASN A 187 8.96 8.80 14.22
N TYR A 188 10.18 8.39 13.91
CA TYR A 188 11.30 8.45 14.85
C TYR A 188 11.71 9.88 15.25
N GLU A 189 11.25 10.92 14.55
CA GLU A 189 11.54 12.32 14.87
C GLU A 189 10.67 12.83 16.02
N THR A 190 9.44 12.33 16.14
CA THR A 190 8.52 12.67 17.24
C THR A 190 8.50 11.62 18.34
N HIS A 191 8.79 10.37 18.00
CA HIS A 191 8.93 9.27 18.95
C HIS A 191 10.35 9.21 19.48
N LEU A 192 10.59 10.01 20.52
CA LEU A 192 11.91 10.20 21.11
C LEU A 192 11.98 9.56 22.51
N PRO A 193 13.05 8.79 22.79
CA PRO A 193 13.35 8.37 24.15
C PRO A 193 13.54 9.61 25.04
N ASP A 194 12.96 9.58 26.23
CA ASP A 194 13.18 10.59 27.26
C ASP A 194 14.03 9.99 28.39
N PRO A 195 15.34 10.29 28.43
CA PRO A 195 16.23 9.74 29.46
C PRO A 195 15.97 10.33 30.85
N SER A 196 15.14 11.38 30.98
CA SER A 196 14.76 11.94 32.29
C SER A 196 13.63 11.17 32.96
N VAL A 197 12.93 10.30 32.23
CA VAL A 197 11.85 9.47 32.76
C VAL A 197 12.43 8.18 33.34
N GLU A 198 12.12 7.92 34.62
CA GLU A 198 12.51 6.69 35.29
C GLU A 198 11.81 5.46 34.68
N LYS A 199 12.56 4.35 34.56
CA LYS A 199 12.02 3.07 34.13
C LYS A 199 11.25 2.39 35.27
N GLU A 200 9.94 2.65 35.32
CA GLU A 200 9.01 2.08 36.31
C GLU A 200 8.70 0.59 36.08
N TYR A 201 8.87 0.08 34.85
CA TYR A 201 8.53 -1.29 34.43
C TYR A 201 9.67 -1.92 33.63
N ASP A 202 9.84 -3.24 33.78
CA ASP A 202 10.72 -4.01 32.91
C ASP A 202 10.11 -4.17 31.52
N PHE A 203 8.80 -4.48 31.43
CA PHE A 203 8.15 -4.71 30.14
C PHE A 203 6.78 -4.05 30.00
N ILE A 204 6.41 -3.77 28.75
CA ILE A 204 5.04 -3.43 28.38
C ILE A 204 4.42 -4.50 27.49
N TYR A 205 3.14 -4.79 27.70
CA TYR A 205 2.32 -5.58 26.79
C TYR A 205 1.00 -4.86 26.51
N ILE A 206 0.61 -4.83 25.24
CA ILE A 206 -0.53 -4.04 24.77
C ILE A 206 -1.55 -5.00 24.19
N CYS A 207 -2.71 -5.07 24.82
CA CYS A 207 -3.81 -5.87 24.34
C CYS A 207 -5.10 -5.20 24.79
N LEU A 208 -5.80 -4.54 23.89
CA LEU A 208 -7.07 -3.91 24.25
C LEU A 208 -8.15 -4.98 24.49
N LYS A 209 -9.11 -4.66 25.34
CA LYS A 209 -10.41 -5.34 25.37
C LYS A 209 -11.30 -4.78 24.26
N ASP A 210 -12.07 -5.66 23.65
CA ASP A 210 -13.07 -5.37 22.60
C ASP A 210 -14.44 -5.91 23.02
N GLY A 211 -14.66 -5.91 24.33
CA GLY A 211 -15.87 -6.31 25.03
C GLY A 211 -15.61 -6.34 26.52
N ASP A 212 -16.65 -6.15 27.32
CA ASP A 212 -16.56 -6.27 28.77
C ASP A 212 -16.89 -7.68 29.24
N LYS A 213 -16.38 -8.00 30.43
CA LYS A 213 -16.71 -9.20 31.17
C LYS A 213 -18.21 -9.23 31.46
N LYS A 214 -18.90 -10.33 31.16
CA LYS A 214 -20.32 -10.50 31.51
C LYS A 214 -20.46 -11.00 32.94
N GLU A 215 -21.65 -10.80 33.52
CA GLU A 215 -21.97 -11.34 34.83
C GLU A 215 -21.79 -12.87 34.83
N GLY A 216 -21.02 -13.37 35.81
CA GLY A 216 -20.68 -14.80 35.92
C GLY A 216 -19.41 -15.23 35.17
N ASP A 217 -18.85 -14.39 34.28
CA ASP A 217 -17.57 -14.69 33.66
C ASP A 217 -16.45 -14.68 34.71
N LYS A 218 -15.38 -15.43 34.47
CA LYS A 218 -14.17 -15.40 35.31
C LYS A 218 -13.14 -14.41 34.80
N ASP A 219 -12.92 -14.40 33.49
CA ASP A 219 -11.94 -13.55 32.79
C ASP A 219 -12.62 -12.69 31.71
N CYS A 220 -11.89 -11.73 31.17
CA CYS A 220 -12.30 -10.93 30.03
C CYS A 220 -12.53 -11.78 28.77
N PRO A 221 -13.40 -11.32 27.86
CA PRO A 221 -13.72 -12.04 26.63
C PRO A 221 -12.47 -12.28 25.77
N GLN A 222 -12.42 -13.47 25.18
CA GLN A 222 -11.44 -13.87 24.17
C GLN A 222 -11.99 -13.52 22.78
N THR A 223 -12.06 -12.23 22.48
CA THR A 223 -12.62 -11.66 21.25
C THR A 223 -11.52 -11.27 20.24
N TRP A 224 -11.85 -10.48 19.22
CA TRP A 224 -10.98 -10.13 18.10
C TRP A 224 -9.58 -9.65 18.53
N GLN A 225 -9.49 -8.71 19.48
CA GLN A 225 -8.19 -8.22 19.99
C GLN A 225 -7.42 -9.30 20.75
N ALA A 226 -8.11 -10.08 21.60
CA ALA A 226 -7.48 -11.15 22.36
C ALA A 226 -6.85 -12.19 21.43
N LYS A 227 -7.54 -12.48 20.32
CA LYS A 227 -7.09 -13.45 19.33
C LYS A 227 -5.88 -12.94 18.53
N ILE A 228 -5.91 -11.70 18.05
CA ILE A 228 -4.78 -11.13 17.29
C ILE A 228 -3.52 -11.02 18.15
N ARG A 229 -3.69 -10.54 19.39
CA ARG A 229 -2.59 -10.31 20.33
C ARG A 229 -2.16 -11.58 21.06
N GLU A 230 -2.88 -12.70 20.87
CA GLU A 230 -2.66 -13.98 21.54
C GLU A 230 -2.57 -13.82 23.07
N PHE A 231 -3.61 -13.22 23.66
CA PHE A 231 -3.69 -12.96 25.09
C PHE A 231 -3.46 -14.22 25.96
N PRO A 232 -4.00 -15.41 25.64
CA PRO A 232 -3.71 -16.63 26.40
C PRO A 232 -2.22 -16.99 26.42
N THR A 233 -1.54 -16.84 25.28
CA THR A 233 -0.09 -17.06 25.16
C THR A 233 0.66 -16.03 25.99
N ALA A 234 0.30 -14.74 25.89
CA ALA A 234 0.90 -13.68 26.68
C ALA A 234 0.79 -13.95 28.20
N LYS A 235 -0.36 -14.45 28.69
CA LYS A 235 -0.53 -14.81 30.12
C LYS A 235 0.49 -15.87 30.58
N LYS A 236 0.80 -16.88 29.74
CA LYS A 236 1.81 -17.89 30.07
C LYS A 236 3.22 -17.29 30.18
N LEU A 237 3.58 -16.44 29.23
CA LEU A 237 4.88 -15.76 29.21
C LEU A 237 5.02 -14.82 30.42
N ILE A 238 3.96 -14.05 30.70
CA ILE A 238 3.87 -13.15 31.84
C ILE A 238 4.01 -13.91 33.17
N ASP A 239 3.36 -15.08 33.32
CA ASP A 239 3.53 -15.91 34.52
C ASP A 239 4.99 -16.29 34.76
N ILE A 240 5.69 -16.75 33.72
CA ILE A 240 7.13 -17.09 33.81
C ILE A 240 7.96 -15.86 34.20
N MET A 241 7.75 -14.74 33.51
CA MET A 241 8.47 -13.48 33.74
C MET A 241 8.27 -12.94 35.17
N CYS A 242 7.04 -12.89 35.67
CA CYS A 242 6.76 -12.43 37.04
C CYS A 242 7.23 -13.45 38.07
N LYS A 243 6.87 -14.72 37.92
CA LYS A 243 7.02 -15.74 38.96
C LYS A 243 8.48 -16.09 39.19
N LYS A 244 9.21 -16.37 38.11
CA LYS A 244 10.60 -16.82 38.17
C LYS A 244 11.59 -15.65 38.18
N TYR A 245 11.40 -14.70 37.27
CA TYR A 245 12.35 -13.60 37.05
C TYR A 245 12.00 -12.30 37.80
N LYS A 246 10.84 -12.26 38.46
CA LYS A 246 10.36 -11.09 39.23
C LYS A 246 10.26 -9.81 38.39
N LEU A 247 10.05 -9.94 37.08
CA LEU A 247 9.91 -8.78 36.20
C LEU A 247 8.61 -8.04 36.47
N LYS A 248 8.69 -6.71 36.57
CA LYS A 248 7.55 -5.83 36.74
C LYS A 248 7.03 -5.40 35.36
N GLY A 249 5.74 -5.59 35.10
CA GLY A 249 5.14 -5.29 33.80
C GLY A 249 4.01 -4.28 33.83
N LEU A 250 3.75 -3.69 32.67
CA LEU A 250 2.61 -2.81 32.39
C LEU A 250 1.74 -3.45 31.30
N LEU A 251 0.47 -3.70 31.61
CA LEU A 251 -0.54 -4.22 30.67
C LEU A 251 -1.56 -3.12 30.33
N ILE A 252 -1.50 -2.64 29.09
CA ILE A 252 -2.41 -1.61 28.59
C ILE A 252 -3.67 -2.22 28.00
N GLY A 253 -4.84 -1.77 28.47
CA GLY A 253 -6.16 -2.03 27.86
C GLY A 253 -6.94 -3.21 28.42
N ARG A 254 -6.50 -3.82 29.52
CA ARG A 254 -7.09 -5.03 30.13
C ARG A 254 -7.29 -4.91 31.64
N ILE A 255 -7.51 -3.71 32.17
CA ILE A 255 -7.91 -3.55 33.58
C ILE A 255 -9.16 -4.40 33.87
N GLY A 256 -9.15 -5.09 35.01
CA GLY A 256 -10.23 -6.00 35.42
C GLY A 256 -10.19 -7.39 34.79
N CYS A 257 -9.25 -7.68 33.89
CA CYS A 257 -9.02 -9.03 33.36
C CYS A 257 -8.14 -9.86 34.30
N GLU A 258 -8.28 -11.19 34.24
CA GLU A 258 -7.42 -12.07 35.04
C GLU A 258 -5.99 -12.07 34.49
N ILE A 259 -5.05 -11.93 35.42
CA ILE A 259 -3.63 -12.17 35.19
C ILE A 259 -3.18 -13.34 36.05
N PRO A 260 -2.03 -13.98 35.74
CA PRO A 260 -1.48 -15.02 36.61
C PRO A 260 -1.41 -14.55 38.07
N PRO A 261 -1.90 -15.33 39.05
CA PRO A 261 -1.93 -14.90 40.46
C PRO A 261 -0.55 -14.53 41.02
N SER A 262 0.50 -15.14 40.48
CA SER A 262 1.92 -14.87 40.77
C SER A 262 2.36 -13.44 40.43
N CYS A 263 1.61 -12.73 39.57
CA CYS A 263 1.93 -11.41 39.06
C CYS A 263 1.21 -10.26 39.77
N HIS A 264 0.33 -10.51 40.75
CA HIS A 264 -0.61 -9.48 41.24
C HIS A 264 0.08 -8.20 41.77
N GLN A 265 1.28 -8.32 42.33
CA GLN A 265 2.08 -7.18 42.81
C GLN A 265 3.14 -6.69 41.80
N LEU A 266 3.30 -7.40 40.69
CA LEU A 266 4.32 -7.15 39.67
C LEU A 266 3.71 -6.61 38.36
N MET A 267 2.40 -6.52 38.25
CA MET A 267 1.73 -6.05 37.04
C MET A 267 0.84 -4.85 37.35
N GLU A 268 1.06 -3.75 36.65
CA GLU A 268 0.10 -2.66 36.56
C GLU A 268 -0.80 -2.87 35.34
N LEU A 269 -2.11 -2.73 35.52
CA LEU A 269 -3.10 -2.87 34.45
C LEU A 269 -3.84 -1.55 34.28
N THR A 270 -3.97 -1.09 33.03
CA THR A 270 -4.72 0.11 32.70
C THR A 270 -5.92 -0.21 31.81
N ASP A 271 -6.88 0.71 31.74
CA ASP A 271 -7.86 0.72 30.66
C ASP A 271 -7.21 1.18 29.34
N PHE A 272 -8.00 1.27 28.27
CA PHE A 272 -7.63 1.98 27.06
C PHE A 272 -7.13 3.39 27.40
N GLN A 273 -6.05 3.80 26.75
CA GLN A 273 -5.48 5.12 26.87
C GLN A 273 -5.44 5.77 25.50
N GLU A 274 -5.83 7.05 25.44
CA GLU A 274 -5.63 7.88 24.27
C GLU A 274 -4.17 7.87 23.84
N TYR A 275 -3.92 7.90 22.53
CA TYR A 275 -2.60 7.66 21.95
C TYR A 275 -1.50 8.54 22.56
N SER A 276 -1.75 9.83 22.77
CA SER A 276 -0.79 10.78 23.33
C SER A 276 -0.40 10.48 24.78
N THR A 277 -1.25 9.78 25.53
CA THR A 277 -0.97 9.28 26.87
C THR A 277 -0.28 7.93 26.79
N PHE A 278 -0.84 7.01 25.99
CA PHE A 278 -0.33 5.66 25.79
C PHE A 278 1.16 5.67 25.40
N ILE A 279 1.53 6.47 24.40
CA ILE A 279 2.87 6.43 23.81
C ILE A 279 3.97 6.82 24.82
N LYS A 280 3.63 7.64 25.82
CA LYS A 280 4.56 8.05 26.88
C LYS A 280 4.96 6.89 27.79
N ASN A 281 4.17 5.81 27.87
CA ASN A 281 4.52 4.64 28.67
C ASN A 281 5.75 3.91 28.14
N PHE A 282 6.10 4.06 26.86
CA PHE A 282 7.35 3.47 26.34
C PHE A 282 8.57 4.01 27.07
N ASN A 283 8.58 5.31 27.43
CA ASN A 283 9.65 5.87 28.23
C ASN A 283 9.77 5.26 29.63
N LYS A 284 8.70 4.68 30.18
CA LYS A 284 8.69 4.03 31.50
C LYS A 284 9.09 2.55 31.47
N CYS A 285 9.24 1.95 30.28
CA CYS A 285 9.45 0.51 30.13
C CYS A 285 10.84 0.21 29.56
N LYS A 286 11.44 -0.93 29.94
CA LYS A 286 12.75 -1.34 29.40
C LYS A 286 12.63 -2.08 28.07
N PHE A 287 11.59 -2.87 27.86
CA PHE A 287 11.33 -3.58 26.60
C PHE A 287 9.83 -3.77 26.33
N ILE A 288 9.48 -4.24 25.13
CA ILE A 288 8.10 -4.60 24.76
C ILE A 288 7.98 -6.11 24.53
N LEU A 289 6.92 -6.71 25.09
CA LEU A 289 6.48 -8.07 24.74
C LEU A 289 5.48 -7.96 23.57
N CYS A 290 5.78 -8.60 22.45
CA CYS A 290 4.88 -8.70 21.31
C CYS A 290 4.43 -10.15 21.12
N ALA A 291 3.34 -10.54 21.78
CA ALA A 291 2.77 -11.89 21.66
C ALA A 291 1.92 -12.11 20.40
N SER A 292 1.69 -11.05 19.61
CA SER A 292 0.73 -11.06 18.50
C SER A 292 1.06 -12.10 17.44
N VAL A 293 0.02 -12.68 16.83
CA VAL A 293 0.16 -13.63 15.71
C VAL A 293 -0.46 -13.09 14.44
N LEU A 294 -1.64 -12.47 14.50
CA LEU A 294 -2.40 -12.05 13.32
C LEU A 294 -2.26 -10.55 13.01
N ASP A 295 -1.23 -9.88 13.53
CA ASP A 295 -0.98 -8.48 13.24
C ASP A 295 -0.08 -8.34 12.00
N ALA A 296 -0.62 -7.72 10.94
CA ALA A 296 0.07 -7.50 9.68
C ALA A 296 1.10 -6.36 9.76
N SER A 297 0.82 -5.33 10.55
CA SER A 297 1.61 -4.10 10.58
C SER A 297 1.63 -3.52 12.00
N PRO A 298 2.32 -4.19 12.94
CA PRO A 298 2.25 -3.83 14.37
C PRO A 298 2.95 -2.50 14.63
N ARG A 299 2.18 -1.40 14.58
CA ARG A 299 2.69 -0.04 14.83
C ARG A 299 3.35 0.08 16.21
N THR A 300 2.80 -0.59 17.22
CA THR A 300 3.36 -0.62 18.58
C THR A 300 4.80 -1.16 18.60
N VAL A 301 5.15 -2.08 17.71
CA VAL A 301 6.53 -2.58 17.57
C VAL A 301 7.40 -1.50 16.93
N SER A 302 7.03 -0.98 15.76
CA SER A 302 7.85 0.07 15.10
C SER A 302 8.05 1.32 15.96
N GLU A 303 7.02 1.72 16.70
CA GLU A 303 7.08 2.86 17.61
C GLU A 303 7.95 2.54 18.83
N SER A 304 7.87 1.33 19.40
CA SER A 304 8.73 0.93 20.51
C SER A 304 10.22 1.02 20.14
N LEU A 305 10.58 0.62 18.92
CA LEU A 305 11.95 0.74 18.42
C LEU A 305 12.37 2.21 18.33
N CYS A 306 11.48 3.12 17.92
CA CYS A 306 11.75 4.56 17.91
C CYS A 306 12.07 5.09 19.32
N PHE A 307 11.38 4.59 20.35
CA PHE A 307 11.64 4.89 21.77
C PHE A 307 12.82 4.10 22.37
N ASN A 308 13.56 3.37 21.54
CA ASN A 308 14.71 2.55 21.92
C ASN A 308 14.37 1.36 22.84
N LEU A 309 13.20 0.75 22.67
CA LEU A 309 12.81 -0.47 23.40
C LEU A 309 13.12 -1.69 22.53
N PRO A 310 13.93 -2.65 23.00
CA PRO A 310 14.07 -3.93 22.33
C PRO A 310 12.78 -4.75 22.45
N VAL A 311 12.62 -5.72 21.55
CA VAL A 311 11.36 -6.44 21.34
C VAL A 311 11.55 -7.92 21.62
N LEU A 312 10.73 -8.48 22.51
CA LEU A 312 10.59 -9.93 22.67
C LEU A 312 9.34 -10.37 21.90
N MET A 313 9.53 -11.00 20.74
CA MET A 313 8.47 -11.18 19.74
C MET A 313 8.10 -12.65 19.53
N ASN A 314 6.82 -12.90 19.31
CA ASN A 314 6.33 -14.19 18.86
C ASN A 314 6.88 -14.52 17.46
N LYS A 315 7.59 -15.65 17.30
CA LYS A 315 8.18 -16.06 16.02
C LYS A 315 7.14 -16.25 14.90
N ASN A 316 5.90 -16.60 15.29
CA ASN A 316 4.78 -16.90 14.40
C ASN A 316 3.97 -15.65 14.00
N ILE A 317 4.42 -14.43 14.36
CA ILE A 317 3.74 -13.20 13.95
C ILE A 317 3.67 -13.06 12.42
N LEU A 318 2.52 -12.57 11.94
CA LEU A 318 2.21 -12.41 10.54
C LEU A 318 3.08 -11.35 9.84
N GLY A 319 3.20 -10.17 10.46
CA GLY A 319 4.03 -9.06 9.99
C GLY A 319 4.73 -8.34 11.16
N GLY A 320 5.72 -7.51 10.84
CA GLY A 320 6.59 -6.87 11.84
C GLY A 320 7.79 -7.73 12.27
N TRP A 321 7.82 -9.01 11.87
CA TRP A 321 8.98 -9.88 12.06
C TRP A 321 10.26 -9.31 11.42
N GLN A 322 10.11 -8.51 10.35
CA GLN A 322 11.24 -7.89 9.65
C GLN A 322 11.96 -6.83 10.49
N TYR A 323 11.38 -6.42 11.62
CA TYR A 323 12.01 -5.49 12.54
C TYR A 323 12.95 -6.16 13.54
N LEU A 324 12.92 -7.49 13.64
CA LEU A 324 13.80 -8.22 14.54
C LEU A 324 15.14 -8.55 13.87
N SER A 325 16.20 -8.27 14.62
CA SER A 325 17.60 -8.45 14.30
C SER A 325 18.36 -8.64 15.62
N GLU A 326 19.66 -8.92 15.55
CA GLU A 326 20.47 -9.04 16.77
C GLU A 326 20.50 -7.73 17.57
N GLU A 327 20.33 -6.59 16.91
CA GLU A 327 20.34 -5.25 17.48
C GLU A 327 19.00 -4.84 18.12
N THR A 328 17.90 -5.48 17.75
CA THR A 328 16.54 -5.00 18.09
C THR A 328 15.75 -5.92 19.01
N GLY A 329 16.11 -7.20 19.13
CA GLY A 329 15.37 -8.09 20.02
C GLY A 329 15.60 -9.58 19.78
N GLU A 330 14.68 -10.39 20.29
CA GLU A 330 14.75 -11.85 20.17
C GLU A 330 13.34 -12.43 19.89
N PHE A 331 13.30 -13.51 19.12
CA PHE A 331 12.08 -14.28 18.91
C PHE A 331 11.91 -15.34 19.99
N PHE A 332 10.68 -15.56 20.44
CA PHE A 332 10.30 -16.74 21.22
C PHE A 332 9.38 -17.67 20.42
N ASP A 333 9.41 -18.95 20.78
CA ASP A 333 8.56 -19.98 20.20
C ASP A 333 7.28 -20.15 21.03
N PRO A 334 6.10 -19.74 20.53
CA PRO A 334 4.84 -19.92 21.26
C PRO A 334 4.43 -21.40 21.38
N ASP A 335 4.97 -22.29 20.51
CA ASP A 335 4.65 -23.71 20.50
C ASP A 335 5.54 -24.52 21.47
N ASN A 336 6.58 -23.88 22.04
CA ASN A 336 7.50 -24.50 23.00
C ASN A 336 7.82 -23.56 24.17
N ILE A 337 6.79 -22.99 24.81
CA ILE A 337 6.98 -22.06 25.93
C ILE A 337 7.63 -22.74 27.14
N GLU A 338 7.20 -23.96 27.48
CA GLU A 338 7.59 -24.67 28.70
C GLU A 338 9.10 -24.92 28.80
N ASN A 339 9.76 -25.22 27.68
CA ASN A 339 11.19 -25.52 27.65
C ASN A 339 12.01 -24.48 26.87
N GLY A 340 11.39 -23.75 25.94
CA GLY A 340 12.08 -22.88 24.99
C GLY A 340 12.06 -21.39 25.36
N PHE A 341 11.11 -20.92 26.18
CA PHE A 341 11.00 -19.49 26.46
C PHE A 341 12.09 -18.97 27.40
N GLU A 342 12.39 -19.72 28.46
CA GLU A 342 13.35 -19.25 29.48
C GLU A 342 14.76 -19.02 28.93
N PRO A 343 15.37 -19.92 28.13
CA PRO A 343 16.68 -19.66 27.54
C PRO A 343 16.72 -18.41 26.65
N VAL A 344 15.62 -18.15 25.91
CA VAL A 344 15.48 -16.94 25.10
C VAL A 344 15.40 -15.70 25.99
N LEU A 345 14.59 -15.74 27.04
CA LEU A 345 14.46 -14.64 27.99
C LEU A 345 15.78 -14.36 28.72
N GLU A 346 16.51 -15.39 29.17
CA GLU A 346 17.82 -15.23 29.82
C GLU A 346 18.84 -14.56 28.89
N LYS A 347 18.91 -15.01 27.63
CA LYS A 347 19.73 -14.36 26.59
C LYS A 347 19.31 -12.91 26.40
N PHE A 348 18.01 -12.67 26.28
CA PHE A 348 17.45 -11.35 26.06
C PHE A 348 17.78 -10.40 27.21
N MET A 349 17.54 -10.82 28.45
CA MET A 349 17.81 -10.03 29.66
C MET A 349 19.30 -9.77 29.85
N LYS A 350 20.17 -10.73 29.52
CA LYS A 350 21.63 -10.53 29.54
C LYS A 350 22.04 -9.39 28.59
N LYS A 351 21.60 -9.46 27.33
CA LYS A 351 21.87 -8.41 26.32
C LYS A 351 21.30 -7.06 26.73
N LEU A 352 20.07 -7.05 27.27
CA LEU A 352 19.42 -5.85 27.78
C LEU A 352 20.24 -5.20 28.91
N ASN A 353 20.66 -5.99 29.91
CA ASN A 353 21.42 -5.49 31.06
C ASN A 353 22.83 -5.01 30.68
N ASN A 354 23.40 -5.57 29.61
CA ASN A 354 24.68 -5.17 29.05
C ASN A 354 24.57 -3.98 28.08
N ASN A 355 23.37 -3.44 27.84
CA ASN A 355 23.10 -2.39 26.84
C ASN A 355 23.56 -2.76 25.42
N GLU A 356 23.40 -4.03 25.04
CA GLU A 356 23.82 -4.54 23.71
C GLU A 356 22.79 -4.27 22.60
N TYR A 357 21.56 -3.88 22.96
CA TYR A 357 20.52 -3.55 21.99
C TYR A 357 20.57 -2.08 21.57
N THR A 358 20.46 -1.83 20.26
CA THR A 358 20.41 -0.49 19.66
C THR A 358 19.20 -0.33 18.71
N PRO A 359 17.97 -0.60 19.19
CA PRO A 359 16.79 -0.71 18.33
C PRO A 359 16.44 0.58 17.59
N ARG A 360 16.63 1.74 18.24
CA ARG A 360 16.36 3.04 17.62
C ARG A 360 17.31 3.32 16.47
N GLU A 361 18.60 3.16 16.70
CA GLU A 361 19.63 3.41 15.69
C GLU A 361 19.42 2.50 14.48
N TRP A 362 19.13 1.23 14.75
CA TRP A 362 18.81 0.26 13.71
C TRP A 362 17.54 0.66 12.93
N PHE A 363 16.49 1.11 13.60
CA PHE A 363 15.26 1.54 12.93
C PHE A 363 15.50 2.77 12.04
N ILE A 364 16.23 3.78 12.53
CA ILE A 364 16.57 4.98 11.74
C ILE A 364 17.40 4.63 10.50
N LYS A 365 18.27 3.62 10.60
CA LYS A 365 19.12 3.18 9.49
C LYS A 365 18.34 2.42 8.40
N ASN A 366 17.31 1.67 8.78
CA ASN A 366 16.65 0.71 7.89
C ASN A 366 15.22 1.10 7.49
N TYR A 367 14.52 1.85 8.34
CA TYR A 367 13.10 2.19 8.24
C TYR A 367 12.88 3.70 8.44
N GLY A 368 11.63 4.10 8.67
CA GLY A 368 11.20 5.49 8.73
C GLY A 368 10.89 6.07 7.36
N LYS A 369 10.37 7.31 7.36
CA LYS A 369 9.84 7.97 6.15
C LYS A 369 10.84 8.00 4.98
N TYR A 370 12.12 8.21 5.26
CA TYR A 370 13.15 8.29 4.22
C TYR A 370 13.51 6.92 3.63
N ASN A 371 13.95 5.96 4.44
CA ASN A 371 14.44 4.67 3.92
C ASN A 371 13.31 3.81 3.35
N SER A 372 12.19 3.72 4.07
CA SER A 372 11.00 3.02 3.59
C SER A 372 10.36 3.74 2.42
N GLY A 373 10.37 5.08 2.43
CA GLY A 373 9.81 5.86 1.34
C GLY A 373 10.62 5.85 0.05
N LYS A 374 11.95 5.72 0.13
CA LYS A 374 12.81 5.49 -1.04
C LYS A 374 12.54 4.13 -1.68
N ARG A 375 12.47 3.07 -0.86
CA ARG A 375 12.07 1.72 -1.33
C ARG A 375 10.69 1.72 -1.98
N LEU A 376 9.73 2.44 -1.39
CA LEU A 376 8.40 2.61 -1.97
C LEU A 376 8.42 3.38 -3.30
N LYS A 377 9.21 4.45 -3.38
CA LYS A 377 9.41 5.21 -4.63
C LYS A 377 9.96 4.31 -5.73
N GLU A 378 11.01 3.55 -5.46
CA GLU A 378 11.63 2.61 -6.42
C GLU A 378 10.62 1.55 -6.88
N PHE A 379 9.83 1.00 -5.96
CA PHE A 379 8.77 0.08 -6.30
C PHE A 379 7.72 0.71 -7.22
N VAL A 380 7.26 1.93 -6.91
CA VAL A 380 6.32 2.68 -7.76
C VAL A 380 6.90 2.92 -9.15
N GLN A 381 8.19 3.28 -9.26
CA GLN A 381 8.87 3.45 -10.53
C GLN A 381 8.96 2.16 -11.35
N SER A 382 9.04 1.00 -10.69
CA SER A 382 9.04 -0.29 -11.37
C SER A 382 7.66 -0.70 -11.91
N VAL A 383 6.58 -0.20 -11.32
CA VAL A 383 5.19 -0.60 -11.61
C VAL A 383 4.50 0.37 -12.56
N PHE A 384 4.81 1.66 -12.46
CA PHE A 384 4.14 2.75 -13.17
C PHE A 384 5.09 3.48 -14.10
N LYS A 385 4.59 3.90 -15.26
CA LYS A 385 5.31 4.85 -16.10
C LYS A 385 5.03 6.24 -15.58
N GLU A 386 6.07 7.09 -15.56
CA GLU A 386 5.93 8.48 -15.09
C GLU A 386 4.80 9.25 -15.80
N SER A 387 4.60 8.98 -17.10
CA SER A 387 3.54 9.60 -17.89
C SER A 387 2.12 9.30 -17.41
N GLU A 388 1.93 8.28 -16.59
CA GLU A 388 0.64 7.90 -16.01
C GLU A 388 0.33 8.65 -14.70
N LEU A 389 1.32 9.37 -14.16
CA LEU A 389 1.28 9.94 -12.82
C LEU A 389 1.16 11.46 -12.84
N ASN A 390 0.63 12.03 -11.74
CA ASN A 390 0.57 13.47 -11.51
C ASN A 390 1.85 14.05 -10.89
N ILE A 391 2.96 13.31 -10.93
CA ILE A 391 4.26 13.66 -10.36
C ILE A 391 5.39 13.31 -11.33
N LYS A 392 6.54 13.95 -11.14
CA LYS A 392 7.79 13.65 -11.86
C LYS A 392 8.79 12.99 -10.93
N TYR A 393 9.32 11.83 -11.31
CA TYR A 393 10.17 11.04 -10.43
C TYR A 393 11.46 11.75 -10.02
N ASP A 394 11.99 12.60 -10.90
CA ASP A 394 13.18 13.41 -10.65
C ASP A 394 12.94 14.49 -9.60
N ASP A 395 11.69 14.89 -9.38
CA ASP A 395 11.34 15.93 -8.40
C ASP A 395 10.97 15.34 -7.03
N VAL A 396 10.63 14.05 -6.97
CA VAL A 396 10.28 13.33 -5.74
C VAL A 396 11.55 12.91 -4.98
N ASP A 397 11.62 13.19 -3.69
CA ASP A 397 12.66 12.65 -2.81
C ASP A 397 12.28 11.23 -2.34
N TYR A 398 11.11 11.08 -1.69
CA TYR A 398 10.58 9.80 -1.22
C TYR A 398 9.04 9.79 -1.25
N MET A 399 8.43 8.62 -1.07
CA MET A 399 6.97 8.47 -0.98
C MET A 399 6.53 7.94 0.38
N LYS A 400 5.32 8.26 0.84
CA LYS A 400 4.79 7.76 2.12
C LYS A 400 3.27 7.57 2.07
N PRO A 401 2.72 6.59 2.81
CA PRO A 401 1.27 6.46 2.96
C PRO A 401 0.70 7.62 3.80
N GLY A 402 -0.57 7.95 3.59
CA GLY A 402 -1.32 8.99 4.32
C GLY A 402 -1.79 8.56 5.71
N ILE A 403 -0.85 8.20 6.59
CA ILE A 403 -1.10 7.59 7.90
C ILE A 403 -1.24 8.59 9.06
#